data_AF-A0A1S1R1V5-F1
#
_entry.id   AF-A0A1S1R1V5-F1
#
_cell.length_a   1.000
_cell.length_b   1.000
_cell.length_c   1.000
_cell.angle_alpha   90.00
_cell.angle_beta   90.00
_cell.angle_gamma   90.00
#
_symmetry.space_group_name_H-M   'P 1'
#
loop_
_entity.id
_entity.type
_entity.pdbx_description
1 polymer ?
#
loop_
_entity_poly.entity_id
_entity_poly.type
_entity_poly.pdbx_seq_one_letter_code
_entity_poly.pdbx_strand_id
1 'polypeptide(L)'
;MTTLTTTPDAAADPLAGLPPLISVERAAETLGFSRASAYRYVKTGELPSKKLGGRVFILTAGLRALLTPDTPAREVAADERG
;
A
#
# COMPACT_ATOMS: atom_id res chain seq x y z
N MET A 1 -9.50 21.04 -25.59
CA MET A 1 -8.67 21.70 -24.57
C MET A 1 -8.71 20.84 -23.32
N THR A 2 -7.64 20.10 -23.06
CA THR A 2 -7.63 19.02 -22.06
C THR A 2 -6.67 19.42 -20.95
N THR A 3 -7.19 19.81 -19.80
CA THR A 3 -6.38 19.99 -18.58
C THR A 3 -6.57 18.76 -17.70
N LEU A 4 -5.56 17.89 -17.66
CA LEU A 4 -5.44 16.83 -16.65
C LEU A 4 -4.84 17.46 -15.39
N THR A 5 -5.68 17.83 -14.44
CA THR A 5 -5.26 18.07 -13.06
C THR A 5 -5.36 16.74 -12.32
N THR A 6 -4.23 16.08 -12.07
CA THR A 6 -4.17 15.10 -10.98
C THR A 6 -2.95 15.45 -10.13
N THR A 7 -3.22 16.21 -9.09
CA THR A 7 -2.35 16.32 -7.94
C THR A 7 -2.52 15.00 -7.19
N PRO A 8 -1.51 14.11 -7.08
CA PRO A 8 -1.56 13.06 -6.08
C PRO A 8 -1.49 13.76 -4.72
N ASP A 9 -2.68 13.96 -4.18
CA ASP A 9 -2.95 14.69 -2.97
C ASP A 9 -2.42 13.93 -1.76
N ALA A 10 -1.58 14.61 -0.99
CA ALA A 10 -1.02 14.12 0.25
C ALA A 10 -2.07 13.82 1.34
N ALA A 11 -3.38 14.01 1.11
CA ALA A 11 -4.46 13.62 2.01
C ALA A 11 -5.03 12.20 1.76
N ALA A 12 -4.56 11.47 0.74
CA ALA A 12 -5.06 10.12 0.46
C ALA A 12 -4.23 9.00 1.09
N ASP A 13 -3.33 9.28 2.04
CA ASP A 13 -2.59 8.23 2.74
C ASP A 13 -3.55 7.42 3.63
N PRO A 14 -3.94 6.20 3.22
CA PRO A 14 -4.97 5.42 3.91
C PRO A 14 -4.49 4.91 5.27
N LEU A 15 -3.21 5.16 5.60
CA LEU A 15 -2.55 4.76 6.83
C LEU A 15 -2.32 5.94 7.78
N ALA A 16 -2.75 7.16 7.42
CA ALA A 16 -2.63 8.35 8.27
C ALA A 16 -3.48 8.19 9.55
N GLY A 17 -2.86 8.43 10.72
CA GLY A 17 -3.54 8.30 12.02
C GLY A 17 -3.72 6.86 12.54
N LEU A 18 -3.32 5.84 11.78
CA LEU A 18 -3.26 4.47 12.28
C LEU A 18 -2.02 4.27 13.17
N PRO A 19 -2.13 3.42 14.21
CA PRO A 19 -0.97 3.07 15.03
C PRO A 19 0.12 2.40 14.18
N PRO A 20 1.40 2.46 14.62
CA PRO A 20 2.52 1.90 13.86
C PRO A 20 2.41 0.38 13.64
N LEU A 21 1.64 -0.30 14.49
CA LEU A 21 1.33 -1.71 14.41
C LEU A 21 -0.19 -1.88 14.36
N ILE A 22 -0.67 -2.48 13.28
CA ILE A 22 -2.08 -2.83 13.10
C ILE A 22 -2.24 -4.36 12.98
N SER A 23 -3.41 -4.89 13.28
CA SER A 23 -3.69 -6.30 13.06
C SER A 23 -3.72 -6.64 11.56
N VAL A 24 -3.56 -7.92 11.22
CA VAL A 24 -3.67 -8.42 9.84
C VAL A 24 -5.04 -8.09 9.24
N GLU A 25 -6.11 -8.22 10.02
CA GLU A 25 -7.46 -7.88 9.56
C GLU A 25 -7.60 -6.39 9.26
N ARG A 26 -7.08 -5.52 10.12
CA ARG A 26 -7.16 -4.08 9.90
C ARG A 26 -6.36 -3.66 8.67
N ALA A 27 -5.19 -4.26 8.46
CA ALA A 27 -4.42 -4.05 7.24
C ALA A 27 -5.18 -4.53 6.00
N ALA A 28 -5.86 -5.68 6.07
CA ALA A 28 -6.68 -6.20 4.98
C ALA A 28 -7.81 -5.23 4.61
N GLU A 29 -8.51 -4.69 5.60
CA GLU A 29 -9.55 -3.67 5.41
C GLU A 29 -9.01 -2.40 4.75
N THR A 30 -7.85 -1.91 5.20
CA THR A 30 -7.21 -0.72 4.62
C THR A 30 -6.74 -0.94 3.18
N LEU A 31 -6.31 -2.17 2.84
CA LEU A 31 -5.80 -2.52 1.51
C LEU A 31 -6.88 -3.05 0.55
N GLY A 32 -8.09 -3.32 1.04
CA GLY A 32 -9.16 -3.92 0.24
C GLY A 32 -8.96 -5.42 -0.04
N PHE A 33 -8.18 -6.13 0.78
CA PHE A 33 -7.99 -7.57 0.66
C PHE A 33 -8.97 -8.36 1.51
N SER A 34 -9.27 -9.58 1.09
CA SER A 34 -9.95 -10.55 1.96
C SER A 34 -9.01 -11.00 3.09
N ARG A 35 -9.56 -11.32 4.27
CA ARG A 35 -8.79 -11.81 5.43
C ARG A 35 -7.89 -12.99 5.08
N ALA A 36 -8.41 -13.95 4.30
CA ALA A 36 -7.66 -15.12 3.85
C ALA A 36 -6.44 -14.74 3.00
N SER A 37 -6.58 -13.78 2.10
CA SER A 37 -5.48 -13.29 1.27
C SER A 37 -4.43 -12.58 2.12
N ALA A 38 -4.85 -11.73 3.06
CA ALA A 38 -3.94 -11.02 3.96
C ALA A 38 -3.10 -12.00 4.80
N TYR A 39 -3.71 -13.02 5.40
CA TYR A 39 -2.96 -14.06 6.12
C TYR A 39 -2.03 -14.86 5.21
N ARG A 40 -2.43 -15.11 3.95
CA ARG A 40 -1.57 -15.76 2.97
C ARG A 40 -0.34 -14.91 2.70
N TYR A 41 -0.50 -13.61 2.45
CA TYR A 41 0.63 -12.69 2.20
C TYR A 41 1.55 -12.52 3.40
N VAL A 42 1.00 -12.55 4.61
CA VAL A 42 1.79 -12.62 5.85
C VAL A 42 2.63 -13.89 5.89
N LYS A 43 2.04 -15.04 5.52
CA LYS A 43 2.73 -16.33 5.54
C LYS A 43 3.80 -16.42 4.44
N THR A 44 3.58 -15.81 3.29
CA THR A 44 4.56 -15.74 2.18
C THR A 44 5.61 -14.66 2.38
N GLY A 45 5.40 -13.73 3.32
CA GLY A 45 6.32 -12.63 3.60
C GLY A 45 6.14 -11.42 2.68
N GLU A 46 5.10 -11.40 1.84
CA GLU A 46 4.78 -10.23 1.00
C GLU A 46 4.21 -9.06 1.80
N LEU A 47 3.61 -9.32 2.96
CA LEU A 47 3.20 -8.26 3.88
C LEU A 47 4.24 -8.05 4.99
N PRO A 48 4.62 -6.78 5.27
CA PRO A 48 5.60 -6.43 6.29
C PRO A 48 5.01 -6.66 7.68
N SER A 49 5.23 -7.86 8.20
CA SER A 49 4.63 -8.34 9.45
C SER A 49 5.65 -8.64 10.53
N LYS A 50 5.27 -8.45 11.79
CA LYS A 50 6.09 -8.72 12.98
C LYS A 50 5.28 -9.43 14.04
N LYS A 51 5.90 -10.43 14.68
CA LYS A 51 5.31 -11.15 15.80
C LYS A 51 5.64 -10.42 17.10
N LEU A 52 4.62 -10.10 17.88
CA LEU A 52 4.75 -9.48 19.20
C LEU A 52 3.81 -10.20 20.16
N GLY A 53 4.35 -10.78 21.24
CA GLY A 53 3.55 -11.51 22.25
C GLY A 53 2.72 -12.68 21.68
N GLY A 54 3.24 -13.39 20.66
CA GLY A 54 2.56 -14.51 20.01
C GLY A 54 1.52 -14.13 18.95
N ARG A 55 1.25 -12.83 18.75
CA ARG A 55 0.31 -12.33 17.73
C ARG A 55 1.07 -11.67 16.58
N VAL A 56 0.50 -11.75 15.38
CA VAL A 56 1.07 -11.13 14.17
C VAL A 56 0.46 -9.75 13.97
N PHE A 57 1.33 -8.76 13.76
CA PHE A 57 0.97 -7.39 13.46
C PHE A 57 1.63 -6.96 12.15
N ILE A 58 1.01 -6.01 11.45
CA ILE A 58 1.53 -5.40 10.23
C ILE A 58 2.09 -4.03 10.58
N LEU A 59 3.28 -3.72 10.08
CA LEU A 59 3.89 -2.40 10.24
C LEU A 59 3.31 -1.46 9.18
N THR A 60 2.65 -0.40 9.63
CA THR A 60 2.11 0.62 8.71
C THR A 60 3.22 1.32 7.92
N ALA A 61 4.41 1.50 8.51
CA ALA A 61 5.58 2.02 7.83
C ALA A 61 6.01 1.15 6.63
N GLY A 62 6.00 -0.18 6.81
CA GLY A 62 6.30 -1.10 5.72
C GLY A 62 5.22 -1.11 4.65
N LEU A 63 3.94 -1.00 5.04
CA LEU A 63 2.85 -0.88 4.09
C LEU A 63 2.97 0.38 3.23
N ARG A 64 3.29 1.53 3.83
CA ARG A 64 3.52 2.79 3.07
C ARG A 64 4.56 2.61 1.96
N ALA A 65 5.61 1.84 2.23
CA ALA A 65 6.63 1.53 1.23
C ALA A 65 6.08 0.70 0.05
N LEU A 66 5.14 -0.22 0.30
CA LEU A 66 4.48 -1.01 -0.74
C LEU A 66 3.42 -0.22 -1.53
N LEU A 67 2.72 0.71 -0.88
CA LEU A 67 1.70 1.55 -1.53
C LEU A 67 2.29 2.72 -2.30
N THR A 68 3.51 3.14 -1.99
CA THR A 68 4.19 4.16 -2.77
C THR A 68 4.52 3.53 -4.11
N PRO A 69 3.86 3.93 -5.22
CA PRO A 69 4.26 3.41 -6.51
C PRO A 69 5.72 3.81 -6.72
N ASP A 70 6.59 2.85 -7.04
CA ASP A 70 7.71 3.15 -7.94
C ASP A 70 7.05 3.76 -9.16
N THR A 71 6.95 5.08 -9.21
CA THR A 71 6.60 5.74 -10.45
C THR A 71 7.89 5.65 -11.25
N PRO A 72 8.08 4.70 -12.19
CA PRO A 72 9.04 4.99 -13.24
C PRO A 72 8.52 6.31 -13.80
N ALA A 73 9.34 7.35 -13.67
CA ALA A 73 9.03 8.70 -14.15
C ALA A 73 8.29 8.54 -15.46
N ARG A 74 6.99 8.87 -15.41
CA ARG A 74 6.00 8.70 -16.46
C ARG A 74 6.72 8.54 -17.80
N GLU A 75 6.78 7.33 -18.35
CA GLU A 75 7.25 7.12 -19.71
C GLU A 75 6.17 7.73 -20.62
N VAL A 76 6.17 9.06 -20.67
CA VAL A 76 5.73 9.89 -21.77
C VAL A 76 6.89 9.91 -22.78
N ALA A 77 7.36 8.72 -23.18
CA ALA A 77 7.97 8.55 -24.48
C ALA A 77 6.79 8.23 -25.41
N ALA A 78 6.22 9.25 -26.04
CA ALA A 78 6.54 9.50 -27.45
C ALA A 78 6.13 8.29 -28.32
N ASP A 79 4.86 7.92 -28.31
CA ASP A 79 4.23 7.35 -29.50
C ASP A 79 3.73 8.53 -30.36
N GLU A 80 4.69 9.28 -30.89
CA GLU A 80 4.45 10.17 -32.01
C GLU A 80 4.45 9.32 -33.29
N ARG A 81 3.25 9.04 -33.80
CA ARG A 81 2.90 8.74 -35.20
C ARG A 81 3.82 7.81 -36.01
N GLY A 82 3.27 6.66 -36.35
CA GLY A 82 3.49 5.97 -37.63
C GLY A 82 2.17 5.72 -38.33
#